data_AF-A0A0R2CM83-F1
#
_entry.id   AF-A0A0R2CM83-F1
#
_cell.length_a   1.000
_cell.length_b   1.000
_cell.length_c   1.000
_cell.angle_alpha   90.00
_cell.angle_beta   90.00
_cell.angle_gamma   90.00
#
_symmetry.space_group_name_H-M   'P 1'
#
loop_
_entity.id
_entity.type
_entity.pdbx_description
1 polymer ?
#
loop_
_entity_poly.entity_id
_entity_poly.type
_entity_poly.pdbx_seq_one_letter_code
_entity_poly.pdbx_strand_id
1 'polypeptide(L)'
;MLRPGLFLLFSELGEKDKQDEEKLLKVAASLEILHKATLIHDDIIDDSPLRHGVVTIQSNFGKDVAVYAGDLLFTAFFELLIDTMNGTSLMQDNATAMKKLLFGELGQMHARFNQQQTIENYVENIKGKTAELFSLSMS
;
A
#
# COMPACT_ATOMS: atom_id res chain seq x y z
N MET A 1 -2.69 -0.24 17.09
CA MET A 1 -2.64 -1.71 17.25
C MET A 1 -3.81 -2.33 18.01
N LEU A 2 -4.98 -1.68 18.06
CA LEU A 2 -6.15 -2.27 18.72
C LEU A 2 -6.77 -3.39 17.85
N ARG A 3 -6.77 -3.21 16.52
CA ARG A 3 -7.33 -4.16 15.55
C ARG A 3 -6.54 -5.46 15.44
N PRO A 4 -5.19 -5.45 15.33
CA PRO A 4 -4.38 -6.67 15.34
C PRO A 4 -4.54 -7.46 16.63
N GLY A 5 -4.50 -6.79 17.79
CA GLY A 5 -4.67 -7.44 19.09
C GLY A 5 -6.03 -8.11 19.21
N LEU A 6 -7.11 -7.43 18.78
CA LEU A 6 -8.44 -8.00 18.77
C LEU A 6 -8.53 -9.23 17.85
N PHE A 7 -7.99 -9.13 16.63
CA PHE A 7 -7.96 -10.25 15.69
C PHE A 7 -7.23 -11.47 16.27
N LEU A 8 -6.04 -11.27 16.84
CA LEU A 8 -5.26 -12.35 17.44
C LEU A 8 -5.98 -12.98 18.64
N LEU A 9 -6.59 -12.18 19.52
CA LEU A 9 -7.39 -12.71 20.65
C LEU A 9 -8.56 -13.57 20.18
N PHE A 10 -9.29 -13.14 19.14
CA PHE A 10 -10.37 -13.95 18.58
C PHE A 10 -9.87 -15.17 17.83
N SER A 11 -8.67 -15.11 17.24
CA SER A 11 -8.05 -16.26 16.60
C SER A 11 -7.79 -17.38 17.62
N GLU A 12 -7.45 -17.06 18.87
CA GLU A 12 -7.23 -18.07 19.91
C GLU A 12 -8.47 -18.90 20.28
N LEU A 13 -9.68 -18.45 19.93
CA LEU A 13 -10.93 -19.19 20.15
C LEU A 13 -11.13 -20.33 19.13
N GLY A 14 -10.34 -20.37 18.06
CA GLY A 14 -10.37 -21.42 17.05
C GLY A 14 -9.55 -22.66 17.44
N GLU A 15 -9.59 -23.68 16.58
CA GLU A 15 -8.78 -24.89 16.74
C GLU A 15 -7.29 -24.58 16.51
N LYS A 16 -6.52 -24.48 17.60
CA LYS A 16 -5.08 -24.13 17.58
C LYS A 16 -4.23 -25.05 16.70
N ASP A 17 -4.58 -26.34 16.62
CA ASP A 17 -3.84 -27.35 15.84
C ASP A 17 -3.95 -27.15 14.31
N LYS A 18 -4.85 -26.28 13.84
CA LYS A 18 -5.04 -25.93 12.43
C LYS A 18 -4.58 -24.51 12.10
N GLN A 19 -3.97 -23.81 13.06
CA GLN A 19 -3.59 -22.42 12.90
C GLN A 19 -2.13 -22.28 12.45
N ASP A 20 -1.97 -21.54 11.37
CA ASP A 20 -0.67 -21.07 10.91
C ASP A 20 -0.43 -19.67 11.52
N GLU A 21 0.47 -19.62 12.50
CA GLU A 21 0.79 -18.39 13.24
C GLU A 21 1.30 -17.29 12.30
N GLU A 22 2.10 -17.64 11.29
CA GLU A 22 2.61 -16.68 10.32
C GLU A 22 1.47 -16.06 9.51
N LYS A 23 0.50 -16.88 9.08
CA LYS A 23 -0.70 -16.38 8.39
C LYS A 23 -1.54 -15.47 9.27
N LEU A 24 -1.74 -15.83 10.54
CA LEU A 24 -2.49 -15.00 11.48
C LEU A 24 -1.81 -13.65 11.69
N LEU A 25 -0.49 -13.62 11.85
CA LEU A 25 0.27 -12.37 11.97
C LEU A 25 0.18 -11.51 10.71
N LYS A 26 0.25 -12.11 9.51
CA LYS A 26 0.10 -11.40 8.23
C LYS A 26 -1.29 -10.79 8.08
N VAL A 27 -2.36 -11.52 8.46
CA VAL A 27 -3.74 -10.97 8.46
C VAL A 27 -3.89 -9.87 9.51
N ALA A 28 -3.33 -10.03 10.70
CA ALA A 28 -3.37 -9.01 11.74
C ALA A 28 -2.66 -7.72 11.27
N ALA A 29 -1.49 -7.85 10.63
CA ALA A 29 -0.75 -6.75 10.06
C ALA A 29 -1.51 -6.06 8.92
N SER A 30 -2.14 -6.83 8.03
CA SER A 30 -2.92 -6.29 6.92
C SER A 30 -4.07 -5.39 7.43
N LEU A 31 -4.76 -5.78 8.51
CA LEU A 31 -5.82 -4.98 9.12
C LEU A 31 -5.32 -3.63 9.67
N GLU A 32 -4.14 -3.58 10.29
CA GLU A 32 -3.58 -2.30 10.75
C GLU A 32 -3.08 -1.46 9.59
N ILE A 33 -2.50 -2.06 8.54
CA ILE A 33 -2.08 -1.36 7.33
C ILE A 33 -3.29 -0.71 6.65
N LEU A 34 -4.38 -1.47 6.47
CA LEU A 34 -5.65 -0.94 5.94
C LEU A 34 -6.12 0.25 6.76
N HIS A 35 -6.12 0.13 8.09
CA HIS A 35 -6.50 1.24 8.95
C HIS A 35 -5.60 2.47 8.79
N LYS A 36 -4.28 2.29 8.66
CA LYS A 36 -3.36 3.41 8.42
C LYS A 36 -3.62 4.06 7.06
N ALA A 37 -3.91 3.27 6.03
CA ALA A 37 -4.28 3.79 4.71
C ALA A 37 -5.52 4.69 4.80
N THR A 38 -6.59 4.23 5.46
CA THR A 38 -7.80 5.04 5.61
C THR A 38 -7.55 6.32 6.40
N LEU A 39 -6.73 6.28 7.46
CA LEU A 39 -6.41 7.49 8.22
C LEU A 39 -5.69 8.54 7.37
N ILE A 40 -4.78 8.12 6.48
CA ILE A 40 -4.09 9.07 5.60
C ILE A 40 -5.09 9.72 4.64
N HIS A 41 -6.00 8.94 4.05
CA HIS A 41 -7.04 9.47 3.18
C HIS A 41 -8.02 10.37 3.92
N ASP A 42 -8.43 10.01 5.14
CA ASP A 42 -9.27 10.85 6.00
C ASP A 42 -8.59 12.20 6.29
N ASP A 43 -7.29 12.21 6.58
CA ASP A 43 -6.55 13.46 6.84
C ASP A 43 -6.56 14.41 5.62
N ILE A 44 -6.68 13.87 4.40
CA ILE A 44 -6.78 14.64 3.15
C ILE A 44 -8.21 15.17 2.97
N ILE A 45 -9.21 14.33 3.20
CA ILE A 45 -10.64 14.68 3.07
C ILE A 45 -11.02 15.76 4.09
N ASP A 46 -10.54 15.60 5.33
CA ASP A 46 -10.85 16.50 6.44
C ASP A 46 -9.91 17.72 6.51
N ASP A 47 -8.97 17.86 5.57
CA ASP A 47 -7.96 18.92 5.58
C ASP A 47 -7.18 19.01 6.91
N SER A 48 -6.97 17.87 7.57
CA SER A 48 -6.43 17.80 8.93
C SER A 48 -4.92 18.03 8.94
N PRO A 49 -4.40 19.07 9.62
CA PRO A 49 -2.96 19.31 9.64
C PRO A 49 -2.22 18.44 10.66
N LEU A 50 -2.93 17.95 11.67
CA LEU A 50 -2.40 17.14 12.77
C LEU A 50 -3.29 15.91 13.00
N ARG A 51 -2.67 14.81 13.37
CA ARG A 51 -3.35 13.60 13.86
C ARG A 51 -2.64 13.10 15.12
N HIS A 52 -3.40 13.02 16.22
CA HIS A 52 -2.87 12.70 17.56
C HIS A 52 -1.67 13.57 17.97
N GLY A 53 -1.70 14.86 17.61
CA GLY A 53 -0.62 15.81 17.90
C GLY A 53 0.61 15.72 17.00
N VAL A 54 0.61 14.82 16.01
CA VAL A 54 1.70 14.66 15.03
C VAL A 54 1.27 15.26 13.69
N VAL A 55 2.20 15.90 12.98
CA VAL A 55 1.97 16.46 11.64
C VAL A 55 1.55 15.36 10.67
N THR A 56 0.48 15.59 9.92
CA THR A 56 -0.04 14.63 8.94
C THR A 56 0.85 14.58 7.70
N ILE A 57 0.81 13.47 6.95
CA ILE A 57 1.57 13.31 5.70
C ILE A 57 1.20 14.41 4.71
N GLN A 58 -0.09 14.75 4.61
CA GLN A 58 -0.56 15.81 3.71
C GLN A 58 -0.02 17.20 4.08
N SER A 59 0.17 17.48 5.37
CA SER A 59 0.81 18.73 5.81
C SER A 59 2.32 18.74 5.58
N ASN A 60 3.00 17.60 5.72
CA ASN A 60 4.45 17.55 5.58
C ASN A 60 4.93 17.46 4.12
N PHE A 61 4.15 16.80 3.26
CA PHE A 61 4.55 16.45 1.89
C PHE A 61 3.53 16.86 0.81
N GLY A 62 2.40 17.45 1.20
CA GLY A 62 1.32 17.83 0.29
C GLY A 62 0.29 16.72 0.09
N LYS A 63 -0.91 17.13 -0.35
CA LYS A 63 -2.06 16.23 -0.56
C LYS A 63 -1.77 15.12 -1.56
N ASP A 64 -1.14 15.45 -2.69
CA ASP A 64 -0.84 14.48 -3.74
C ASP A 64 0.01 13.32 -3.20
N VAL A 65 1.11 13.63 -2.49
CA VAL A 65 1.97 12.60 -1.88
C VAL A 65 1.21 11.77 -0.86
N ALA A 66 0.32 12.40 -0.09
CA ALA A 66 -0.49 11.69 0.89
C ALA A 66 -1.49 10.72 0.24
N VAL A 67 -2.12 11.08 -0.89
CA VAL A 67 -3.00 10.17 -1.64
C VAL A 67 -2.22 8.92 -2.05
N TYR A 68 -1.07 9.10 -2.71
CA TYR A 68 -0.23 7.99 -3.14
C TYR A 68 0.31 7.15 -1.97
N ALA A 69 0.63 7.77 -0.84
CA ALA A 69 1.06 7.05 0.36
C ALA A 69 -0.05 6.14 0.90
N GLY A 70 -1.31 6.61 0.91
CA GLY A 70 -2.47 5.78 1.26
C GLY A 70 -2.67 4.63 0.27
N ASP A 71 -2.58 4.89 -1.02
CA ASP A 71 -2.72 3.87 -2.08
C ASP A 71 -1.61 2.81 -2.01
N LEU A 72 -0.38 3.20 -1.69
CA LEU A 72 0.71 2.25 -1.46
C LEU A 72 0.41 1.32 -0.29
N LEU A 73 -0.15 1.84 0.81
CA LEU A 73 -0.56 0.98 1.93
C LEU A 73 -1.70 0.02 1.52
N PHE A 74 -2.62 0.44 0.64
CA PHE A 74 -3.62 -0.47 0.09
C PHE A 74 -2.99 -1.63 -0.70
N THR A 75 -1.96 -1.37 -1.50
CA THR A 75 -1.26 -2.46 -2.22
C THR A 75 -0.58 -3.44 -1.25
N ALA A 76 0.07 -2.95 -0.21
CA ALA A 76 0.66 -3.80 0.83
C ALA A 76 -0.40 -4.61 1.60
N PHE A 77 -1.59 -4.03 1.84
CA PHE A 77 -2.73 -4.74 2.41
C PHE A 77 -3.18 -5.91 1.53
N PHE A 78 -3.34 -5.68 0.21
CA PHE A 78 -3.74 -6.74 -0.71
C PHE A 78 -2.67 -7.83 -0.86
N GLU A 79 -1.38 -7.48 -0.93
CA GLU A 79 -0.28 -8.44 -0.97
C GLU A 79 -0.35 -9.42 0.22
N LEU A 80 -0.55 -8.90 1.45
CA LEU A 80 -0.66 -9.75 2.64
C LEU A 80 -1.91 -10.61 2.66
N LEU A 81 -3.04 -10.13 2.12
CA LEU A 81 -4.26 -10.93 2.02
C LEU A 81 -4.14 -12.06 0.98
N ILE A 82 -3.57 -11.77 -0.18
CA ILE A 82 -3.38 -12.75 -1.26
C ILE A 82 -2.49 -13.90 -0.78
N ASP A 83 -1.39 -13.57 -0.09
CA ASP A 83 -0.45 -14.55 0.47
C ASP A 83 -1.08 -15.45 1.54
N THR A 84 -2.08 -14.96 2.28
CA THR A 84 -2.69 -15.69 3.40
C THR A 84 -3.97 -16.44 3.04
N MET A 85 -4.73 -15.97 2.04
CA MET A 85 -6.07 -16.48 1.69
C MET A 85 -6.10 -17.36 0.43
N ASN A 86 -4.99 -18.00 0.07
CA ASN A 86 -4.85 -18.79 -1.17
C ASN A 86 -5.19 -17.98 -2.43
N GLY A 87 -4.70 -16.74 -2.51
CA GLY A 87 -4.89 -15.91 -3.68
C GLY A 87 -4.28 -16.53 -4.94
N THR A 88 -4.83 -16.19 -6.10
CA THR A 88 -4.32 -16.69 -7.39
C THR A 88 -3.05 -15.94 -7.78
N SER A 89 -2.23 -16.56 -8.65
CA SER A 89 -1.06 -15.88 -9.23
C SER A 89 -1.44 -14.56 -9.91
N LEU A 90 -2.59 -14.53 -10.60
CA LEU A 90 -3.12 -13.31 -11.23
C LEU A 90 -3.40 -12.20 -10.21
N MET A 91 -3.91 -12.52 -9.02
CA MET A 91 -4.11 -11.51 -7.97
C MET A 91 -2.78 -10.97 -7.47
N GLN A 92 -1.77 -11.84 -7.30
CA GLN A 92 -0.43 -11.44 -6.89
C GLN A 92 0.24 -10.53 -7.93
N ASP A 93 0.10 -10.85 -9.22
CA ASP A 93 0.62 -10.07 -10.33
C ASP A 93 -0.07 -8.69 -10.39
N ASN A 94 -1.40 -8.65 -10.25
CA ASN A 94 -2.17 -7.41 -10.18
C ASN A 94 -1.74 -6.50 -9.02
N ALA A 95 -1.57 -7.05 -7.81
CA ALA A 95 -1.14 -6.29 -6.63
C ALA A 95 0.29 -5.75 -6.82
N THR A 96 1.19 -6.57 -7.37
CA THR A 96 2.57 -6.19 -7.66
C THR A 96 2.64 -5.09 -8.73
N ALA A 97 1.86 -5.21 -9.80
CA ALA A 97 1.77 -4.20 -10.86
C ALA A 97 1.26 -2.86 -10.33
N MET A 98 0.19 -2.88 -9.52
CA MET A 98 -0.37 -1.67 -8.89
C MET A 98 0.67 -0.97 -8.01
N LYS A 99 1.40 -1.74 -7.20
CA LYS A 99 2.46 -1.20 -6.33
C LYS A 99 3.58 -0.54 -7.12
N LYS A 100 4.06 -1.18 -8.19
CA LYS A 100 5.07 -0.62 -9.09
C LYS A 100 4.61 0.68 -9.75
N LEU A 101 3.36 0.72 -10.21
CA LEU A 101 2.77 1.90 -10.82
C LEU A 101 2.78 3.08 -9.83
N LEU A 102 2.32 2.86 -8.60
CA LEU A 102 2.29 3.89 -7.56
C LEU A 102 3.69 4.38 -7.17
N PHE A 103 4.68 3.49 -7.07
CA PHE A 103 6.07 3.88 -6.86
C PHE A 103 6.63 4.71 -8.02
N GLY A 104 6.30 4.36 -9.26
CA GLY A 104 6.68 5.13 -10.44
C GLY A 104 6.08 6.55 -10.44
N GLU A 105 4.80 6.68 -10.08
CA GLU A 105 4.14 7.98 -9.93
C GLU A 105 4.79 8.85 -8.85
N LEU A 106 5.06 8.27 -7.67
CA LEU A 106 5.76 8.98 -6.58
C LEU A 106 7.18 9.39 -6.97
N GLY A 107 7.92 8.50 -7.64
CA GLY A 107 9.25 8.79 -8.16
C GLY A 107 9.25 9.96 -9.15
N GLN A 108 8.27 10.00 -10.06
CA GLN A 108 8.08 11.13 -10.97
C GLN A 108 7.72 12.42 -10.26
N MET A 109 6.83 12.38 -9.27
CA MET A 109 6.47 13.55 -8.47
C MET A 109 7.70 14.12 -7.75
N HIS A 110 8.54 13.27 -7.16
CA HIS A 110 9.78 13.70 -6.54
C HIS A 110 10.76 14.28 -7.57
N ALA A 111 10.85 13.66 -8.74
CA ALA A 111 11.73 14.09 -9.82
C ALA A 111 11.29 15.38 -10.54
N ARG A 112 10.01 15.78 -10.46
CA ARG A 112 9.50 17.04 -11.07
C ARG A 112 10.24 18.29 -10.61
N PHE A 113 10.87 18.25 -9.44
CA PHE A 113 11.67 19.36 -8.90
C PHE A 113 13.18 19.20 -9.15
N ASN A 114 13.61 18.14 -9.85
CA ASN A 114 15.02 17.85 -10.13
C ASN A 114 15.33 18.04 -11.63
N GLN A 115 16.01 19.14 -11.97
CA GLN A 115 16.37 19.49 -13.35
C GLN A 115 17.46 18.57 -13.97
N GLN A 116 17.96 17.58 -13.22
CA GLN A 116 18.97 16.60 -13.67
C GLN A 116 18.37 15.22 -14.01
N GLN A 117 17.18 15.18 -14.62
CA GLN A 117 16.60 13.93 -15.12
C GLN A 117 17.46 13.36 -16.26
N THR A 118 17.97 12.13 -16.08
CA THR A 118 18.66 11.40 -17.16
C THR A 118 17.66 10.61 -18.02
N ILE A 119 18.09 10.20 -19.21
CA ILE A 119 17.27 9.40 -20.14
C ILE A 119 16.89 8.06 -19.51
N GLU A 120 17.78 7.47 -18.70
CA GLU A 120 17.54 6.21 -18.00
C GLU A 120 16.36 6.32 -17.02
N ASN A 121 16.31 7.40 -16.23
CA ASN A 121 15.18 7.66 -15.31
C ASN A 121 13.86 7.86 -16.07
N TYR A 122 13.91 8.50 -17.24
CA TYR A 122 12.73 8.65 -18.10
C TYR A 122 12.22 7.29 -18.61
N VAL A 123 13.11 6.41 -19.07
CA VAL A 123 12.75 5.07 -19.58
C VAL A 123 12.19 4.17 -18.47
N GLU A 124 12.74 4.24 -17.27
CA GLU A 124 12.24 3.48 -16.11
C GLU A 124 10.82 3.93 -15.72
N ASN A 125 10.59 5.25 -15.72
CA ASN A 125 9.29 5.83 -15.41
C ASN A 125 8.18 5.44 -16.39
N ILE A 126 8.45 5.40 -17.71
CA ILE A 126 7.42 5.01 -18.71
C ILE A 126 7.11 3.51 -18.66
N LYS A 127 8.08 2.67 -18.28
CA LYS A 127 7.87 1.22 -18.12
C LYS A 127 6.89 0.93 -16.99
N GLY A 128 7.04 1.60 -15.84
CA GLY A 128 6.17 1.39 -14.67
C GLY A 128 4.72 1.86 -14.87
N LYS A 129 4.47 2.86 -15.72
CA LYS A 129 3.12 3.42 -15.94
C LYS A 129 2.32 2.69 -17.02
N THR A 130 2.89 2.61 -18.21
CA THR A 130 2.13 2.22 -19.41
C THR A 130 2.40 0.76 -19.75
N ALA A 131 3.67 0.35 -19.74
CA ALA A 131 4.03 -1.02 -20.11
C ALA A 131 3.50 -2.04 -19.09
N GLU A 132 3.51 -1.72 -17.78
CA GLU A 132 2.98 -2.61 -16.74
C GLU A 132 1.48 -2.87 -16.92
N LEU A 133 0.66 -1.84 -17.18
CA LEU A 133 -0.79 -1.98 -17.41
C LEU A 133 -1.09 -2.79 -18.69
N PHE A 134 -0.32 -2.59 -19.76
CA PHE A 134 -0.46 -3.39 -20.97
C PHE A 134 -0.06 -4.86 -20.75
N SER A 135 1.04 -5.11 -20.02
CA SER A 135 1.45 -6.46 -19.65
C SER A 135 0.36 -7.17 -18.86
N LEU A 136 -0.23 -6.50 -17.88
CA LEU A 136 -1.30 -7.03 -17.04
C LEU A 136 -2.56 -7.36 -17.85
N SER A 137 -2.92 -6.50 -18.80
CA SER A 137 -4.10 -6.70 -19.65
C SER A 137 -3.98 -7.89 -20.62
N MET A 138 -2.77 -8.42 -20.82
CA MET A 138 -2.47 -9.56 -21.69
C MET A 138 -2.17 -10.85 -20.92
N SER A 139 -2.22 -10.81 -19.58
CA SER A 139 -1.94 -11.92 -18.67
C SER A 139 -3.21 -12.71 -18.34
#